data_AF-A0A0Q6A229-F1
#
_entry.id   AF-A0A0Q6A229-F1
#
_cell.length_a   1.000
_cell.length_b   1.000
_cell.length_c   1.000
_cell.angle_alpha   90.00
_cell.angle_beta   90.00
_cell.angle_gamma   90.00
#
_symmetry.space_group_name_H-M   'P 1'
#
loop_
_entity.id
_entity.type
_entity.pdbx_description
1 polymer ?
#
loop_
_entity_poly.entity_id
_entity_poly.type
_entity_poly.pdbx_seq_one_letter_code
_entity_poly.pdbx_strand_id
1 'polypeptide(L)'
;MKKLVFALFFFLSSNAFSQTAAAAKEVFEKIKKESKIDGNDKTIYNLLDEFYNKNLQADNDEMTPETVEKIQSLVSDPTTKNIHILMLFLLYQQHISQTATVGKKPNSEFQIETMRLLENETKEIYGKVPAIIYVYKYEALDSGDKKDEAKTAAIQGLKEYSDSVPLKVYTYLSTKDETLKNDLIKNHPNHWMVKQFDIK
;
A
#
# COMPACT_ATOMS: atom_id res chain seq x y z
N MET A 1 -10.36 28.02 -1.01
CA MET A 1 -10.61 26.61 -1.34
C MET A 1 -9.46 25.65 -1.00
N LYS A 2 -8.20 26.11 -0.82
CA LYS A 2 -7.06 25.30 -0.33
C LYS A 2 -7.24 24.69 1.08
N LYS A 3 -8.19 25.19 1.88
CA LYS A 3 -8.47 24.72 3.25
C LYS A 3 -9.51 23.59 3.34
N LEU A 4 -10.17 23.23 2.22
CA LEU A 4 -11.20 22.18 2.20
C LEU A 4 -10.61 20.77 2.09
N VAL A 5 -9.46 20.60 1.43
CA VAL A 5 -8.77 19.30 1.31
C VAL A 5 -8.18 18.89 2.66
N PHE A 6 -7.57 19.82 3.40
CA PHE A 6 -7.14 19.59 4.78
C PHE A 6 -8.32 19.31 5.73
N ALA A 7 -9.48 19.92 5.47
CA ALA A 7 -10.70 19.62 6.23
C ALA A 7 -11.22 18.20 5.94
N LEU A 8 -11.08 17.68 4.71
CA LEU A 8 -11.45 16.29 4.40
C LEU A 8 -10.62 15.26 5.19
N PHE A 9 -9.32 15.54 5.37
CA PHE A 9 -8.43 14.74 6.23
C PHE A 9 -8.73 14.91 7.74
N PHE A 10 -9.22 16.07 8.17
CA PHE A 10 -9.58 16.36 9.57
C PHE A 10 -10.97 15.84 9.99
N PHE A 11 -11.94 15.69 9.07
CA PHE A 11 -13.28 15.19 9.44
C PHE A 11 -13.36 13.66 9.53
N LEU A 12 -12.32 12.94 9.11
CA LEU A 12 -12.22 11.48 9.30
C LEU A 12 -11.43 11.09 10.56
N SER A 13 -10.74 12.03 11.21
CA SER A 13 -9.90 11.74 12.38
C SER A 13 -10.66 11.43 13.67
N SER A 14 -11.99 11.64 13.70
CA SER A 14 -12.81 11.39 14.89
C SER A 14 -13.41 9.98 14.98
N ASN A 15 -13.25 9.11 13.96
CA ASN A 15 -13.80 7.73 13.97
C ASN A 15 -12.81 6.63 13.52
N ALA A 16 -11.55 6.96 13.27
CA ALA A 16 -10.54 5.99 12.77
C ALA A 16 -10.37 4.76 13.69
N PHE A 17 -10.65 4.90 14.99
CA PHE A 17 -10.53 3.84 15.99
C PHE A 17 -11.68 2.82 16.02
N SER A 18 -12.72 3.01 15.19
CA SER A 18 -13.86 2.10 15.05
C SER A 18 -13.99 1.53 13.63
N GLN A 19 -12.98 1.72 12.77
CA GLN A 19 -13.03 1.22 11.40
C GLN A 19 -12.95 -0.30 11.42
N THR A 20 -14.06 -0.96 11.16
CA THR A 20 -14.17 -2.42 10.99
C THR A 20 -13.93 -2.82 9.55
N ALA A 21 -13.73 -4.12 9.27
CA ALA A 21 -13.73 -4.62 7.89
C ALA A 21 -15.00 -4.22 7.12
N ALA A 22 -16.17 -4.23 7.78
CA ALA A 22 -17.42 -3.78 7.18
C ALA A 22 -17.38 -2.29 6.79
N ALA A 23 -16.77 -1.44 7.62
CA ALA A 23 -16.58 -0.01 7.31
C ALA A 23 -15.66 0.20 6.10
N ALA A 24 -14.58 -0.59 5.96
CA ALA A 24 -13.70 -0.52 4.78
C ALA A 24 -14.49 -0.80 3.49
N LYS A 25 -15.31 -1.86 3.51
CA LYS A 25 -16.15 -2.25 2.38
C LYS A 25 -17.21 -1.20 2.05
N GLU A 26 -17.92 -0.68 3.06
CA GLU A 26 -18.95 0.34 2.85
C GLU A 26 -18.38 1.62 2.23
N VAL A 27 -17.24 2.09 2.77
CA VAL A 27 -16.55 3.26 2.22
C VAL A 27 -16.12 3.00 0.78
N PHE A 28 -15.55 1.83 0.50
CA PHE A 28 -15.12 1.43 -0.84
C PHE A 28 -16.28 1.41 -1.86
N GLU A 29 -17.41 0.79 -1.52
CA GLU A 29 -18.58 0.73 -2.41
C GLU A 29 -19.12 2.14 -2.72
N LYS A 30 -19.15 3.02 -1.72
CA LYS A 30 -19.59 4.41 -1.90
C LYS A 30 -18.67 5.16 -2.87
N ILE A 31 -17.36 5.12 -2.65
CA ILE A 31 -16.40 5.82 -3.50
C ILE A 31 -16.35 5.23 -4.92
N LYS A 32 -16.50 3.91 -5.07
CA LYS A 32 -16.51 3.24 -6.37
C LYS A 32 -17.72 3.67 -7.19
N LYS A 33 -18.90 3.76 -6.58
CA LYS A 33 -20.14 4.19 -7.25
C LYS A 33 -20.06 5.61 -7.83
N GLU A 34 -19.30 6.49 -7.19
CA GLU A 34 -19.11 7.88 -7.63
C GLU A 34 -17.95 8.03 -8.65
N SER A 35 -17.17 6.98 -8.87
CA SER A 35 -15.96 7.02 -9.71
C SER A 35 -16.23 6.63 -11.16
N LYS A 36 -15.54 7.30 -12.08
CA LYS A 36 -15.47 6.87 -13.49
C LYS A 36 -14.45 5.74 -13.61
N ILE A 37 -14.84 4.58 -14.13
CA ILE A 37 -13.96 3.42 -14.27
C ILE A 37 -13.53 3.25 -15.73
N ASP A 38 -12.23 3.05 -15.95
CA ASP A 38 -11.66 2.80 -17.28
C ASP A 38 -10.39 1.95 -17.17
N GLY A 39 -10.44 0.71 -17.64
CA GLY A 39 -9.30 -0.23 -17.58
C GLY A 39 -8.10 0.18 -18.45
N ASN A 40 -8.27 1.09 -19.41
CA ASN A 40 -7.18 1.58 -20.24
C ASN A 40 -6.43 2.74 -19.57
N ASP A 41 -7.04 3.43 -18.60
CA ASP A 41 -6.44 4.58 -17.93
C ASP A 41 -5.54 4.14 -16.78
N LYS A 42 -4.23 4.11 -17.04
CA LYS A 42 -3.23 3.68 -16.05
C LYS A 42 -2.73 4.80 -15.14
N THR A 43 -3.39 5.96 -15.09
CA THR A 43 -2.89 7.11 -14.31
C THR A 43 -2.70 6.75 -12.83
N ILE A 44 -3.71 6.13 -12.22
CA ILE A 44 -3.65 5.73 -10.81
C ILE A 44 -2.69 4.54 -10.61
N TYR A 45 -2.65 3.58 -11.52
CA TYR A 45 -1.68 2.48 -11.47
C TYR A 45 -0.24 3.00 -11.44
N ASN A 46 0.10 3.91 -12.36
CA ASN A 46 1.44 4.49 -12.48
C ASN A 46 1.79 5.35 -11.26
N LEU A 47 0.81 6.01 -10.63
CA LEU A 47 1.02 6.71 -9.38
C LEU A 47 1.38 5.76 -8.23
N LEU A 48 0.69 4.62 -8.11
CA LEU A 48 1.01 3.60 -7.10
C LEU A 48 2.39 2.99 -7.32
N ASP A 49 2.77 2.78 -8.59
CA ASP A 49 4.10 2.28 -8.96
C ASP A 49 5.19 3.32 -8.69
N GLU A 50 4.95 4.60 -9.01
CA GLU A 50 5.86 5.69 -8.65
C GLU A 50 6.04 5.78 -7.12
N PHE A 51 4.95 5.66 -6.37
CA PHE A 51 4.99 5.66 -4.91
C PHE A 51 5.82 4.48 -4.39
N TYR A 52 5.59 3.28 -4.91
CA TYR A 52 6.38 2.09 -4.57
C TYR A 52 7.87 2.32 -4.79
N ASN A 53 8.23 2.78 -6.00
CA ASN A 53 9.61 2.92 -6.42
C ASN A 53 10.35 3.97 -5.58
N LYS A 54 9.69 5.07 -5.22
CA LYS A 54 10.30 6.16 -4.45
C LYS A 54 10.37 5.93 -2.95
N ASN A 55 9.39 5.24 -2.35
CA ASN A 55 9.28 5.16 -0.89
C ASN A 55 9.65 3.77 -0.33
N LEU A 56 9.47 2.71 -1.12
CA LEU A 56 9.65 1.34 -0.62
C LEU A 56 10.82 0.61 -1.26
N GLN A 57 11.02 0.78 -2.57
CA GLN A 57 12.08 0.10 -3.32
C GLN A 57 13.43 0.85 -3.29
N ALA A 58 13.40 2.17 -3.13
CA ALA A 58 14.61 2.99 -3.09
C ALA A 58 15.39 2.77 -1.79
N ASP A 59 16.70 3.04 -1.84
CA ASP A 59 17.57 2.93 -0.67
C ASP A 59 17.26 3.98 0.41
N ASN A 60 16.65 5.11 0.03
CA ASN A 60 16.21 6.20 0.89
C ASN A 60 14.70 6.48 0.70
N ASP A 61 14.01 6.66 1.82
CA ASP A 61 12.58 6.99 1.86
C ASP A 61 12.39 8.51 1.73
N GLU A 62 11.94 8.98 0.56
CA GLU A 62 11.54 10.38 0.41
C GLU A 62 10.25 10.54 -0.41
N MET A 63 9.15 10.79 0.29
CA MET A 63 7.95 11.35 -0.32
C MET A 63 8.24 12.78 -0.80
N THR A 64 8.35 12.95 -2.12
CA THR A 64 8.66 14.25 -2.72
C THR A 64 7.43 15.19 -2.76
N PRO A 65 7.60 16.52 -2.62
CA PRO A 65 6.51 17.49 -2.78
C PRO A 65 5.73 17.32 -4.08
N GLU A 66 6.41 16.95 -5.16
CA GLU A 66 5.82 16.70 -6.48
C GLU A 66 4.81 15.53 -6.43
N THR A 67 5.11 14.48 -5.68
CA THR A 67 4.19 13.34 -5.49
C THR A 67 2.95 13.78 -4.71
N VAL A 68 3.11 14.64 -3.70
CA VAL A 68 1.98 15.19 -2.94
C VAL A 68 1.09 16.07 -3.84
N GLU A 69 1.69 16.96 -4.63
CA GLU A 69 0.96 17.82 -5.56
C GLU A 69 0.21 17.00 -6.63
N LYS A 70 0.84 15.95 -7.16
CA LYS A 70 0.20 15.03 -8.11
C LYS A 70 -1.01 14.33 -7.51
N ILE A 71 -0.91 13.83 -6.28
CA ILE A 71 -2.05 13.24 -5.55
C ILE A 71 -3.17 14.27 -5.38
N GLN A 72 -2.85 15.49 -4.94
CA GLN A 72 -3.84 16.55 -4.74
C GLN A 72 -4.55 16.94 -6.04
N SER A 73 -3.80 17.03 -7.15
CA SER A 73 -4.36 17.31 -8.47
C SER A 73 -5.37 16.25 -8.89
N LEU A 74 -5.00 14.96 -8.76
CA LEU A 74 -5.85 13.84 -9.17
C LEU A 74 -7.12 13.74 -8.32
N VAL A 75 -7.01 13.92 -7.01
CA VAL A 75 -8.16 13.90 -6.09
C VAL A 75 -9.10 15.08 -6.32
N SER A 76 -8.59 16.23 -6.74
CA SER A 76 -9.39 17.44 -6.96
C SER A 76 -10.08 17.48 -8.33
N ASP A 77 -9.65 16.64 -9.27
CA ASP A 77 -10.19 16.59 -10.63
C ASP A 77 -11.35 15.57 -10.71
N PRO A 78 -12.61 16.02 -10.95
CA PRO A 78 -13.78 15.15 -11.06
C PRO A 78 -13.79 14.29 -12.34
N THR A 79 -12.83 14.51 -13.24
CA THR A 79 -12.65 13.71 -14.45
C THR A 79 -11.65 12.57 -14.28
N THR A 80 -10.89 12.56 -13.19
CA THR A 80 -9.94 11.48 -12.88
C THR A 80 -10.65 10.14 -12.84
N LYS A 81 -10.19 9.22 -13.69
CA LYS A 81 -10.69 7.85 -13.74
C LYS A 81 -10.01 7.00 -12.68
N ASN A 82 -10.70 5.95 -12.26
CA ASN A 82 -10.23 4.96 -11.27
C ASN A 82 -9.82 5.57 -9.92
N ILE A 83 -10.35 6.76 -9.60
CA ILE A 83 -9.98 7.54 -8.41
C ILE A 83 -10.31 6.82 -7.10
N HIS A 84 -11.30 5.92 -7.10
CA HIS A 84 -11.62 5.05 -5.95
C HIS A 84 -10.46 4.20 -5.48
N ILE A 85 -9.59 3.74 -6.39
CA ILE A 85 -8.38 2.97 -6.02
C ILE A 85 -7.42 3.87 -5.22
N LEU A 86 -7.19 5.09 -5.70
CA LEU A 86 -6.32 6.05 -5.00
C LEU A 86 -6.92 6.44 -3.64
N MET A 87 -8.22 6.71 -3.57
CA MET A 87 -8.87 7.06 -2.31
C MET A 87 -8.80 5.90 -1.30
N LEU A 88 -9.03 4.66 -1.72
CA LEU A 88 -8.90 3.50 -0.83
C LEU A 88 -7.45 3.30 -0.37
N PHE A 89 -6.48 3.52 -1.26
CA PHE A 89 -5.06 3.48 -0.91
C PHE A 89 -4.69 4.58 0.10
N LEU A 90 -5.15 5.81 -0.10
CA LEU A 90 -4.91 6.93 0.84
C LEU A 90 -5.58 6.70 2.19
N LEU A 91 -6.77 6.09 2.22
CA LEU A 91 -7.43 5.68 3.46
C LEU A 91 -6.57 4.68 4.24
N TYR A 92 -5.98 3.70 3.55
CA TYR A 92 -5.03 2.76 4.15
C TYR A 92 -3.78 3.48 4.69
N GLN A 93 -3.16 4.35 3.88
CA GLN A 93 -1.97 5.13 4.28
C GLN A 93 -2.24 5.99 5.52
N GLN A 94 -3.40 6.63 5.57
CA GLN A 94 -3.83 7.39 6.74
C GLN A 94 -3.98 6.50 7.97
N HIS A 95 -4.60 5.34 7.83
CA HIS A 95 -4.79 4.40 8.93
C HIS A 95 -3.45 3.95 9.53
N ILE A 96 -2.50 3.51 8.70
CA ILE A 96 -1.18 3.07 9.20
C ILE A 96 -0.40 4.23 9.83
N SER A 97 -0.44 5.44 9.25
CA SER A 97 0.24 6.62 9.78
C SER A 97 -0.28 7.05 11.15
N GLN A 98 -1.61 7.04 11.33
CA GLN A 98 -2.24 7.40 12.59
C GLN A 98 -1.87 6.39 13.69
N THR A 99 -1.94 5.09 13.40
CA THR A 99 -1.60 4.03 14.37
C THR A 99 -0.14 4.10 14.82
N ALA A 100 0.78 4.37 13.89
CA ALA A 100 2.19 4.59 14.21
C ALA A 100 2.40 5.82 15.12
N THR A 101 1.71 6.93 14.84
CA THR A 101 1.84 8.18 15.60
C THR A 101 1.32 8.07 17.03
N VAL A 102 0.24 7.33 17.26
CA VAL A 102 -0.37 7.18 18.59
C VAL A 102 0.14 5.95 19.37
N GLY A 103 1.06 5.18 18.80
CA GLY A 103 1.63 3.96 19.42
C GLY A 103 0.61 2.86 19.70
N LYS A 104 -0.54 2.86 19.01
CA LYS A 104 -1.60 1.86 19.21
C LYS A 104 -1.47 0.72 18.20
N LYS A 105 -1.87 -0.48 18.61
CA LYS A 105 -1.93 -1.64 17.70
C LYS A 105 -2.90 -1.31 16.56
N PRO A 106 -2.50 -1.46 15.28
CA PRO A 106 -3.38 -1.20 14.16
C PRO A 106 -4.57 -2.17 14.14
N ASN A 107 -5.69 -1.77 13.53
CA ASN A 107 -6.80 -2.69 13.31
C ASN A 107 -6.45 -3.58 12.10
N SER A 108 -5.91 -4.76 12.37
CA SER A 108 -5.49 -5.70 11.33
C SER A 108 -6.65 -6.16 10.44
N GLU A 109 -7.87 -6.31 10.97
CA GLU A 109 -9.03 -6.70 10.15
C GLU A 109 -9.36 -5.65 9.08
N PHE A 110 -9.32 -4.37 9.47
CA PHE A 110 -9.50 -3.26 8.54
C PHE A 110 -8.41 -3.23 7.47
N GLN A 111 -7.15 -3.40 7.88
CA GLN A 111 -6.02 -3.39 6.96
C GLN A 111 -6.07 -4.54 5.96
N ILE A 112 -6.34 -5.76 6.44
CA ILE A 112 -6.45 -6.96 5.61
C ILE A 112 -7.58 -6.79 4.60
N GLU A 113 -8.76 -6.34 5.04
CA GLU A 113 -9.90 -6.14 4.15
C GLU A 113 -9.62 -5.04 3.12
N THR A 114 -9.01 -3.94 3.52
CA THR A 114 -8.64 -2.85 2.61
C THR A 114 -7.64 -3.32 1.55
N MET A 115 -6.64 -4.11 1.93
CA MET A 115 -5.69 -4.70 0.99
C MET A 115 -6.34 -5.71 0.05
N ARG A 116 -7.27 -6.53 0.56
CA ARG A 116 -8.06 -7.45 -0.27
C ARG A 116 -8.89 -6.71 -1.31
N LEU A 117 -9.53 -5.60 -0.93
CA LEU A 117 -10.30 -4.75 -1.84
C LEU A 117 -9.40 -4.10 -2.90
N LEU A 118 -8.25 -3.53 -2.51
CA LEU A 118 -7.28 -2.94 -3.43
C LEU A 118 -6.70 -3.96 -4.42
N GLU A 119 -6.33 -5.15 -3.96
CA GLU A 119 -5.83 -6.23 -4.79
C GLU A 119 -6.87 -6.66 -5.83
N ASN A 120 -8.11 -6.91 -5.39
CA ASN A 120 -9.18 -7.33 -6.29
C ASN A 120 -9.49 -6.24 -7.33
N GLU A 121 -9.62 -4.99 -6.89
CA GLU A 121 -10.01 -3.89 -7.76
C GLU A 121 -8.94 -3.56 -8.80
N THR A 122 -7.66 -3.54 -8.38
CA THR A 122 -6.56 -3.33 -9.33
C THR A 122 -6.41 -4.47 -10.32
N LYS A 123 -6.59 -5.72 -9.87
CA LYS A 123 -6.60 -6.88 -10.76
C LYS A 123 -7.76 -6.85 -11.75
N GLU A 124 -8.96 -6.46 -11.31
CA GLU A 124 -10.15 -6.36 -12.16
C GLU A 124 -10.00 -5.28 -13.23
N ILE A 125 -9.53 -4.09 -12.84
CA ILE A 125 -9.45 -2.94 -13.76
C ILE A 125 -8.22 -3.01 -14.66
N TYR A 126 -7.05 -3.37 -14.12
CA TYR A 126 -5.77 -3.29 -14.83
C TYR A 126 -5.23 -4.65 -15.30
N GLY A 127 -5.84 -5.76 -14.86
CA GLY A 127 -5.32 -7.11 -15.09
C GLY A 127 -4.05 -7.42 -14.30
N LYS A 128 -3.58 -6.51 -13.44
CA LYS A 128 -2.32 -6.63 -12.68
C LYS A 128 -2.41 -5.88 -11.35
N VAL A 129 -1.81 -6.45 -10.32
CA VAL A 129 -1.74 -5.87 -8.96
C VAL A 129 -0.41 -5.11 -8.81
N PRO A 130 -0.40 -3.79 -8.49
CA PRO A 130 0.81 -3.04 -8.14
C PRO A 130 1.65 -3.69 -7.02
N ALA A 131 2.99 -3.62 -7.12
CA ALA A 131 3.91 -4.22 -6.15
C ALA A 131 3.64 -3.76 -4.69
N ILE A 132 3.34 -2.47 -4.52
CA ILE A 132 3.01 -1.88 -3.21
C ILE A 132 1.85 -2.56 -2.49
N ILE A 133 0.88 -3.11 -3.23
CA ILE A 133 -0.25 -3.83 -2.63
C ILE A 133 0.23 -5.17 -2.06
N TYR A 134 1.16 -5.87 -2.71
CA TYR A 134 1.73 -7.11 -2.15
C TYR A 134 2.51 -6.84 -0.86
N VAL A 135 3.29 -5.74 -0.83
CA VAL A 135 4.04 -5.32 0.36
C VAL A 135 3.09 -5.04 1.52
N TYR A 136 2.11 -4.16 1.33
CA TYR A 136 1.18 -3.80 2.41
C TYR A 136 0.20 -4.92 2.77
N LYS A 137 -0.15 -5.81 1.83
CA LYS A 137 -0.90 -7.02 2.13
C LYS A 137 -0.11 -7.96 3.04
N TYR A 138 1.20 -8.14 2.79
CA TYR A 138 2.05 -8.90 3.70
C TYR A 138 2.02 -8.28 5.10
N GLU A 139 2.26 -6.97 5.23
CA GLU A 139 2.31 -6.28 6.52
C GLU A 139 0.98 -6.34 7.27
N ALA A 140 -0.14 -6.15 6.56
CA ALA A 140 -1.48 -6.25 7.12
C ALA A 140 -1.75 -7.66 7.68
N LEU A 141 -1.42 -8.71 6.92
CA LEU A 141 -1.60 -10.10 7.35
C LEU A 141 -0.66 -10.46 8.51
N ASP A 142 0.60 -10.02 8.45
CA ASP A 142 1.60 -10.29 9.48
C ASP A 142 1.21 -9.64 10.82
N SER A 143 0.68 -8.40 10.79
CA SER A 143 0.19 -7.68 11.98
C SER A 143 -1.08 -8.29 12.58
N GLY A 144 -1.85 -9.02 11.77
CA GLY A 144 -3.03 -9.79 12.17
C GLY A 144 -2.73 -11.26 12.53
N ASP A 145 -1.46 -11.60 12.76
CA ASP A 145 -1.00 -12.95 13.12
C ASP A 145 -1.33 -14.05 12.10
N LYS A 146 -1.61 -13.68 10.84
CA LYS A 146 -1.88 -14.60 9.71
C LYS A 146 -0.60 -14.94 8.93
N LYS A 147 0.37 -15.54 9.62
CA LYS A 147 1.75 -15.73 9.11
C LYS A 147 1.83 -16.52 7.79
N ASP A 148 1.03 -17.58 7.62
CA ASP A 148 1.03 -18.39 6.39
C ASP A 148 0.44 -17.64 5.20
N GLU A 149 -0.62 -16.85 5.43
CA GLU A 149 -1.21 -15.99 4.39
C GLU A 149 -0.24 -14.88 4.00
N ALA A 150 0.42 -14.26 4.98
CA ALA A 150 1.44 -13.23 4.74
C ALA A 150 2.58 -13.80 3.86
N LYS A 151 3.17 -14.93 4.27
CA LYS A 151 4.19 -15.64 3.49
C LYS A 151 3.74 -15.90 2.05
N THR A 152 2.51 -16.37 1.86
CA THR A 152 1.95 -16.65 0.53
C THR A 152 1.85 -15.37 -0.32
N ALA A 153 1.43 -14.25 0.29
CA ALA A 153 1.34 -12.96 -0.39
C ALA A 153 2.72 -12.45 -0.83
N ALA A 154 3.75 -12.54 0.02
CA ALA A 154 5.11 -12.14 -0.34
C ALA A 154 5.69 -13.00 -1.47
N ILE A 155 5.52 -14.33 -1.41
CA ILE A 155 5.97 -15.24 -2.46
C ILE A 155 5.26 -14.95 -3.78
N GLN A 156 3.96 -14.71 -3.77
CA GLN A 156 3.21 -14.37 -4.97
C GLN A 156 3.69 -13.03 -5.55
N GLY A 157 3.82 -12.00 -4.72
CA GLY A 157 4.32 -10.71 -5.16
C GLY A 157 5.72 -10.83 -5.78
N LEU A 158 6.63 -11.60 -5.16
CA LEU A 158 7.99 -11.79 -5.65
C LEU A 158 8.04 -12.53 -6.99
N LYS A 159 7.07 -13.41 -7.28
CA LYS A 159 6.94 -14.03 -8.61
C LYS A 159 6.58 -13.00 -9.69
N GLU A 160 5.78 -11.99 -9.34
CA GLU A 160 5.38 -10.93 -10.27
C GLU A 160 6.40 -9.78 -10.37
N TYR A 161 7.16 -9.56 -9.30
CA TYR A 161 8.13 -8.47 -9.14
C TYR A 161 9.44 -9.02 -8.55
N SER A 162 10.20 -9.78 -9.34
CA SER A 162 11.39 -10.50 -8.88
C SER A 162 12.54 -9.61 -8.40
N ASP A 163 12.52 -8.33 -8.76
CA ASP A 163 13.48 -7.30 -8.37
C ASP A 163 13.06 -6.50 -7.13
N SER A 164 11.85 -6.75 -6.60
CA SER A 164 11.34 -6.10 -5.40
C SER A 164 12.19 -6.42 -4.17
N VAL A 165 12.92 -5.44 -3.65
CA VAL A 165 13.70 -5.62 -2.42
C VAL A 165 12.81 -5.89 -1.21
N PRO A 166 11.69 -5.16 -0.99
CA PRO A 166 10.76 -5.48 0.09
C PRO A 166 10.22 -6.90 0.06
N LEU A 167 9.82 -7.39 -1.12
CA LEU A 167 9.25 -8.74 -1.23
C LEU A 167 10.32 -9.83 -1.08
N LYS A 168 11.57 -9.59 -1.52
CA LYS A 168 12.71 -10.46 -1.21
C LYS A 168 12.96 -10.52 0.30
N VAL A 169 12.97 -9.38 0.99
CA VAL A 169 13.15 -9.30 2.44
C VAL A 169 12.05 -10.10 3.16
N TYR A 170 10.78 -9.84 2.86
CA TYR A 170 9.67 -10.54 3.51
C TYR A 170 9.64 -12.05 3.19
N THR A 171 9.98 -12.43 1.96
CA THR A 171 10.12 -13.84 1.60
C THR A 171 11.27 -14.48 2.37
N TYR A 172 12.43 -13.83 2.48
CA TYR A 172 13.54 -14.34 3.30
C TYR A 172 13.16 -14.49 4.77
N LEU A 173 12.56 -13.47 5.38
CA LEU A 173 12.19 -13.50 6.80
C LEU A 173 11.25 -14.67 7.14
N SER A 174 10.35 -15.02 6.22
CA SER A 174 9.35 -16.09 6.38
C SER A 174 9.80 -17.49 5.92
N THR A 175 10.80 -17.60 5.04
CA THR A 175 11.25 -18.88 4.47
C THR A 175 12.65 -19.29 4.91
N LYS A 176 13.49 -18.33 5.30
CA LYS A 176 14.94 -18.49 5.50
C LYS A 176 15.69 -18.96 4.25
N ASP A 177 15.22 -18.56 3.06
CA ASP A 177 15.92 -18.84 1.80
C ASP A 177 17.26 -18.08 1.71
N GLU A 178 18.37 -18.80 1.87
CA GLU A 178 19.72 -18.26 1.82
C GLU A 178 20.10 -17.68 0.45
N THR A 179 19.43 -18.09 -0.64
CA THR A 179 19.64 -17.49 -1.97
C THR A 179 19.20 -16.04 -1.99
N LEU A 180 18.01 -15.77 -1.43
CA LEU A 180 17.49 -14.41 -1.30
C LEU A 180 18.34 -13.57 -0.34
N LYS A 181 18.77 -14.17 0.77
CA LYS A 181 19.67 -13.52 1.71
C LYS A 181 20.96 -13.04 1.04
N ASN A 182 21.62 -13.94 0.31
CA ASN A 182 22.88 -13.63 -0.39
C ASN A 182 22.69 -12.57 -1.47
N ASP A 183 21.57 -12.61 -2.19
CA ASP A 183 21.22 -11.56 -3.17
C ASP A 183 21.04 -10.19 -2.50
N LEU A 184 20.28 -10.12 -1.40
CA LEU A 184 20.03 -8.89 -0.65
C LEU A 184 21.32 -8.26 -0.12
N ILE A 185 22.21 -9.05 0.49
CA ILE A 185 23.46 -8.55 1.05
C ILE A 185 24.43 -8.09 -0.06
N LYS A 186 24.44 -8.79 -1.19
CA LYS A 186 25.36 -8.49 -2.29
C LYS A 186 24.90 -7.28 -3.10
N ASN A 187 23.62 -7.22 -3.43
CA ASN A 187 23.07 -6.30 -4.43
C ASN A 187 22.31 -5.12 -3.81
N HIS A 188 21.82 -5.26 -2.57
CA HIS A 188 21.02 -4.24 -1.89
C HIS A 188 21.49 -3.96 -0.44
N PRO A 189 22.82 -3.92 -0.13
CA PRO A 189 23.30 -3.79 1.24
C PRO A 189 22.90 -2.48 1.91
N ASN A 190 22.59 -1.45 1.12
CA ASN A 190 22.24 -0.13 1.61
C ASN A 190 20.75 0.11 1.80
N HIS A 191 19.91 -0.80 1.29
CA HIS A 191 18.47 -0.65 1.35
C HIS A 191 17.98 -0.61 2.79
N TRP A 192 17.05 0.30 3.09
CA TRP A 192 16.59 0.55 4.46
C TRP A 192 16.05 -0.70 5.15
N MET A 193 15.30 -1.56 4.44
CA MET A 193 14.81 -2.83 5.00
C MET A 193 15.92 -3.82 5.34
N VAL A 194 16.96 -3.94 4.50
CA VAL A 194 18.09 -4.84 4.76
C VAL A 194 18.78 -4.44 6.06
N LYS A 195 18.96 -3.13 6.28
CA LYS A 195 19.49 -2.55 7.52
C LYS A 195 18.53 -2.73 8.71
N GLN A 196 17.25 -2.43 8.52
CA GLN A 196 16.22 -2.49 9.58
C GLN A 196 16.07 -3.91 10.15
N PHE A 197 16.12 -4.94 9.30
CA PHE A 197 15.99 -6.33 9.71
C PHE A 197 17.33 -7.03 9.99
N ASP A 198 18.43 -6.28 10.01
CA ASP A 198 19.79 -6.76 10.26
C ASP A 198 20.19 -8.00 9.43
N ILE A 199 19.89 -7.97 8.12
CA ILE A 199 20.20 -9.08 7.22
C ILE A 199 21.70 -9.01 6.85
N LYS A 200 22.48 -9.95 7.37
CA LYS A 200 23.95 -10.05 7.24
C LYS A 200 24.43 -11.44 6.89
#